data_AF-A0A7S4I6S0-F1
#
_entry.id   AF-A0A7S4I6S0-F1
#
_cell.length_a   1.000
_cell.length_b   1.000
_cell.length_c   1.000
_cell.angle_alpha   90.00
_cell.angle_beta   90.00
_cell.angle_gamma   90.00
#
_symmetry.space_group_name_H-M   'P 1'
#
loop_
_entity.id
_entity.type
_entity.pdbx_description
1 polymer ?
#
loop_
_entity_poly.entity_id
_entity_poly.type
_entity_poly.pdbx_seq_one_letter_code
_entity_poly.pdbx_strand_id
1 'polypeptide(L)'
;RTLLLTRVVSLHPKLGPLLLMIRKMVMDMVQWGFLVAIPVFGYAAALHMLYKDSYDHITAVSEIQDCWFDPDKEFDSLSRTMIFLIEAMLNTDGGFQCFRQSTHAYLGAILIYSYVAIMCIMFVNMLIA
;
A
#
# COMPACT_ATOMS: atom_id res chain seq x y z
N ARG A 1 26.70 -15.04 -2.67
CA ARG A 1 26.95 -15.99 -1.54
C ARG A 1 25.70 -16.81 -1.17
N THR A 2 24.50 -16.24 -1.21
CA THR A 2 23.20 -16.94 -0.96
C THR A 2 22.89 -18.09 -1.93
N LEU A 3 23.35 -18.02 -3.19
CA LEU A 3 23.11 -19.06 -4.21
C LEU A 3 23.83 -20.40 -3.98
N LEU A 4 24.88 -20.44 -3.16
CA LEU A 4 25.60 -21.69 -2.84
C LEU A 4 24.91 -22.48 -1.72
N LEU A 5 24.35 -21.78 -0.74
CA LEU A 5 23.60 -22.38 0.38
C LEU A 5 22.32 -23.08 -0.09
N THR A 6 21.58 -22.48 -1.03
CA THR A 6 20.35 -23.09 -1.58
C THR A 6 20.64 -24.40 -2.34
N ARG A 7 21.78 -24.50 -3.02
CA ARG A 7 22.21 -25.75 -3.68
C ARG A 7 22.56 -26.86 -2.68
N VAL A 8 23.23 -26.53 -1.59
CA VAL A 8 23.59 -27.51 -0.55
C VAL A 8 22.35 -28.01 0.20
N VAL A 9 21.37 -27.15 0.45
CA VAL A 9 20.10 -27.54 1.09
C VAL A 9 19.22 -28.39 0.16
N SER A 10 19.30 -28.19 -1.16
CA SER A 10 18.55 -28.99 -2.14
C SER A 10 19.00 -30.46 -2.26
N LEU A 11 20.19 -30.80 -1.76
CA LEU A 11 20.71 -32.18 -1.73
C LEU A 11 20.08 -33.03 -0.60
N HIS A 12 19.36 -32.42 0.34
CA HIS A 12 18.70 -33.16 1.39
C HIS A 12 17.36 -33.72 0.86
N PRO A 13 17.14 -35.05 0.92
CA PRO A 13 16.02 -35.72 0.23
C PRO A 13 14.61 -35.28 0.72
N LYS A 14 14.52 -34.60 1.86
CA LYS A 14 13.26 -34.03 2.39
C LYS A 14 13.09 -32.52 2.13
N LEU A 15 14.19 -31.78 1.89
CA LEU A 15 14.16 -30.31 1.71
C LEU A 15 14.16 -29.91 0.24
N GLY A 16 14.60 -30.78 -0.67
CA GLY A 16 14.55 -30.56 -2.12
C GLY A 16 13.15 -30.22 -2.66
N PRO A 17 12.11 -31.04 -2.38
CA PRO A 17 10.74 -30.77 -2.84
C PRO A 17 10.16 -29.47 -2.25
N LEU A 18 10.47 -29.20 -0.99
CA LEU A 18 10.02 -28.00 -0.28
C LEU A 18 10.64 -26.72 -0.87
N LEU A 19 11.94 -26.75 -1.22
CA LEU A 19 12.61 -25.64 -1.89
C LEU A 19 12.05 -25.35 -3.29
N LEU A 20 11.69 -26.38 -4.05
CA LEU A 20 11.05 -26.22 -5.36
C LEU A 20 9.67 -25.56 -5.22
N MET A 21 8.90 -25.95 -4.20
CA MET A 21 7.58 -25.38 -3.94
C MET A 21 7.67 -23.92 -3.46
N ILE A 22 8.60 -23.60 -2.56
CA ILE A 22 8.87 -22.21 -2.13
C ILE A 22 9.30 -21.35 -3.32
N ARG A 23 10.20 -21.85 -4.18
CA ARG A 23 10.65 -21.09 -5.36
C ARG A 23 9.48 -20.75 -6.28
N LYS A 24 8.54 -21.68 -6.47
CA LYS A 24 7.34 -21.44 -7.27
C LYS A 24 6.46 -20.37 -6.62
N MET A 25 6.15 -20.52 -5.33
CA MET A 25 5.39 -19.50 -4.58
C MET A 25 6.03 -18.11 -4.61
N VAL A 26 7.35 -18.02 -4.52
CA VAL A 26 8.06 -16.72 -4.60
C VAL A 26 7.90 -16.10 -5.98
N MET A 27 7.95 -16.88 -7.07
CA MET A 27 7.72 -16.33 -8.41
C MET A 27 6.28 -15.83 -8.57
N ASP A 28 5.32 -16.59 -8.05
CA ASP A 28 3.90 -16.20 -8.08
C ASP A 28 3.67 -14.93 -7.24
N MET A 29 4.31 -14.81 -6.07
CA MET A 29 4.29 -13.59 -5.24
C MET A 29 4.92 -12.37 -5.93
N VAL A 30 6.02 -12.56 -6.67
CA VAL A 30 6.65 -11.47 -7.43
C VAL A 30 5.72 -10.97 -8.54
N GLN A 31 5.12 -11.90 -9.30
CA GLN A 31 4.16 -11.55 -10.35
C GLN A 31 2.96 -10.80 -9.77
N TRP A 32 2.46 -11.23 -8.61
CA TRP A 32 1.42 -10.52 -7.87
C TRP A 32 1.87 -9.13 -7.39
N GLY A 33 3.09 -9.01 -6.86
CA GLY A 33 3.65 -7.73 -6.42
C GLY A 33 3.72 -6.70 -7.55
N PHE A 34 4.04 -7.14 -8.78
CA PHE A 34 3.98 -6.27 -9.96
C PHE A 34 2.56 -5.81 -10.28
N LEU A 35 1.57 -6.68 -10.15
CA LEU A 35 0.16 -6.31 -10.37
C LEU A 35 -0.31 -5.30 -9.34
N VAL A 36 0.08 -5.43 -8.08
CA VAL A 36 -0.27 -4.50 -6.99
C VAL A 36 0.47 -3.16 -7.12
N ALA A 37 1.69 -3.16 -7.65
CA ALA A 37 2.43 -1.91 -7.84
C ALA A 37 1.64 -0.94 -8.75
N ILE A 38 1.00 -1.42 -9.81
CA ILE A 38 0.28 -0.55 -10.78
C ILE A 38 -0.78 0.35 -10.11
N PRO A 39 -1.78 -0.19 -9.37
CA PRO A 39 -2.76 0.64 -8.69
C PRO A 39 -2.13 1.49 -7.59
N VAL A 40 -1.14 0.99 -6.84
CA VAL A 40 -0.45 1.79 -5.82
C VAL A 40 0.19 3.04 -6.41
N PHE A 41 0.94 2.90 -7.52
CA PHE A 41 1.55 4.03 -8.21
C PHE A 41 0.51 4.99 -8.79
N GLY A 42 -0.55 4.47 -9.42
CA GLY A 42 -1.60 5.28 -10.02
C GLY A 42 -2.38 6.10 -8.99
N TYR A 43 -2.81 5.46 -7.90
CA TYR A 43 -3.54 6.12 -6.81
C TYR A 43 -2.63 7.04 -5.99
N ALA A 44 -1.35 6.69 -5.79
CA ALA A 44 -0.39 7.57 -5.14
C ALA A 44 -0.19 8.87 -5.92
N ALA A 45 -0.03 8.77 -7.24
CA ALA A 45 0.08 9.95 -8.10
C ALA A 45 -1.19 10.81 -8.07
N ALA A 46 -2.38 10.19 -8.12
CA ALA A 46 -3.65 10.90 -8.07
C ALA A 46 -3.86 11.62 -6.74
N LEU A 47 -3.59 10.96 -5.60
CA LEU A 47 -3.71 11.56 -4.28
C LEU A 47 -2.66 12.66 -4.05
N HIS A 48 -1.43 12.43 -4.49
CA HIS A 48 -0.38 13.44 -4.43
C HIS A 48 -0.78 14.68 -5.24
N MET A 49 -1.29 14.54 -6.47
CA MET A 49 -1.77 15.70 -7.24
C MET A 49 -2.98 16.39 -6.60
N LEU A 50 -3.88 15.63 -5.96
CA LEU A 50 -5.07 16.19 -5.34
C LEU A 50 -4.75 17.00 -4.07
N TYR A 51 -3.78 16.54 -3.27
CA TYR A 51 -3.50 17.08 -1.95
C TYR A 51 -2.25 17.95 -1.86
N LYS A 52 -1.32 17.87 -2.84
CA LYS A 52 -0.09 18.69 -2.86
C LYS A 52 -0.36 20.19 -2.85
N ASP A 53 -1.34 20.66 -3.61
CA ASP A 53 -1.62 22.09 -3.77
C ASP A 53 -2.79 22.58 -2.89
N SER A 54 -3.45 21.67 -2.16
CA SER A 54 -4.76 21.92 -1.56
C SER A 54 -4.78 21.92 -0.03
N TYR A 55 -3.69 21.54 0.62
CA TYR A 55 -3.48 21.77 2.05
C TYR A 55 -2.92 23.19 2.23
N ASP A 56 -3.77 24.18 1.94
CA ASP A 56 -3.53 25.53 2.46
C ASP A 56 -3.70 25.43 3.98
N HIS A 57 -2.65 25.78 4.72
CA HIS A 57 -2.58 25.69 6.18
C HIS A 57 -3.93 26.05 6.82
N ILE A 58 -4.66 25.04 7.32
CA ILE A 58 -5.80 25.26 8.20
C ILE A 58 -5.22 25.76 9.53
N THR A 59 -4.89 27.06 9.56
CA THR A 59 -4.75 27.82 10.78
C THR A 59 -6.13 27.91 11.43
N ALA A 60 -6.24 27.38 12.64
CA ALA A 60 -7.44 27.27 13.49
C ALA A 60 -8.34 26.08 13.08
N VAL A 61 -8.66 25.12 13.94
CA VAL A 61 -9.13 25.22 15.34
C VAL A 61 -8.94 23.84 16.00
N SER A 62 -8.06 23.78 17.01
CA SER A 62 -8.22 23.14 18.32
C SER A 62 -9.15 21.93 18.58
N GLU A 63 -9.39 21.03 17.63
CA GLU A 63 -9.92 19.70 17.94
C GLU A 63 -8.98 18.64 17.37
N ILE A 64 -8.00 18.31 18.20
CA ILE A 64 -7.12 17.15 18.06
C ILE A 64 -8.02 15.92 18.10
N GLN A 65 -8.52 15.50 16.95
CA GLN A 65 -8.74 14.09 16.70
C GLN A 65 -7.35 13.56 16.33
N ASP A 66 -6.80 12.67 17.15
CA ASP A 66 -5.44 12.11 17.02
C ASP A 66 -5.22 11.47 15.64
N CYS A 67 -4.89 12.30 14.66
CA CYS A 67 -4.46 11.85 13.34
C CYS A 67 -3.08 11.24 13.50
N TRP A 68 -3.00 9.93 13.28
CA TRP A 68 -1.74 9.19 13.33
C TRP A 68 -0.72 9.68 12.26
N PHE A 69 -1.18 10.36 11.20
CA PHE A 69 -0.31 10.93 10.17
C PHE A 69 -0.55 12.42 9.97
N ASP A 70 0.51 13.12 9.56
CA ASP A 70 0.51 14.55 9.25
C ASP A 70 0.36 14.71 7.72
N PRO A 71 -0.81 15.14 7.22
CA PRO A 71 -1.09 15.16 5.78
C PRO A 71 -0.09 16.02 5.00
N ASP A 72 0.36 17.14 5.58
CA ASP A 72 1.30 18.06 4.93
C ASP A 72 2.65 17.36 4.64
N LYS A 73 3.05 16.42 5.49
CA LYS A 73 4.30 15.67 5.32
C LYS A 73 4.15 14.43 4.44
N GLU A 74 2.99 13.78 4.48
CA GLU A 74 2.76 12.54 3.72
C GLU A 74 2.49 12.79 2.22
N PHE A 75 2.00 13.97 1.86
CA PHE A 75 1.73 14.33 0.46
C PHE A 75 2.80 15.21 -0.20
N ASP A 76 3.82 15.66 0.54
CA ASP A 76 4.95 16.43 -0.01
C ASP A 76 5.79 15.61 -1.01
N SER A 77 5.83 14.28 -0.82
CA SER A 77 6.56 13.40 -1.72
C SER A 77 5.71 12.18 -2.11
N LEU A 78 5.74 11.86 -3.40
CA LEU A 78 5.05 10.71 -3.97
C LEU A 78 5.46 9.38 -3.31
N SER A 79 6.73 9.27 -2.87
CA SER A 79 7.21 8.10 -2.11
C SER A 79 6.52 7.94 -0.75
N ARG A 80 6.23 9.04 -0.05
CA ARG A 80 5.51 9.00 1.24
C ARG A 80 4.05 8.67 1.02
N THR A 81 3.43 9.24 -0.02
CA THR A 81 2.05 8.91 -0.39
C THR A 81 1.89 7.42 -0.74
N MET A 82 2.90 6.79 -1.34
CA MET A 82 2.91 5.33 -1.55
C MET A 82 2.97 4.54 -0.26
N ILE A 83 3.87 4.93 0.66
CA ILE A 83 3.99 4.27 1.97
C ILE A 83 2.68 4.38 2.72
N PHE A 84 2.09 5.58 2.76
CA PHE A 84 0.78 5.83 3.34
C PHE A 84 -0.30 4.91 2.74
N LEU A 85 -0.37 4.80 1.41
CA LEU A 85 -1.32 3.92 0.74
C LEU A 85 -1.13 2.44 1.07
N ILE A 86 0.11 1.99 1.22
CA ILE A 86 0.43 0.60 1.60
C ILE A 86 0.04 0.35 3.06
N GLU A 87 0.36 1.28 3.95
CA GLU A 87 -0.03 1.20 5.36
C GLU A 87 -1.55 1.24 5.52
N ALA A 88 -2.24 2.06 4.71
CA ALA A 88 -3.69 2.14 4.67
C ALA A 88 -4.36 0.85 4.16
N MET A 89 -3.67 0.02 3.36
CA MET A 89 -4.16 -1.33 3.03
C MET A 89 -4.13 -2.26 4.25
N LEU A 90 -3.14 -2.09 5.12
CA LEU A 90 -2.90 -2.96 6.27
C LEU A 90 -3.67 -2.49 7.52
N ASN A 91 -3.99 -1.20 7.59
CA ASN A 91 -4.60 -0.55 8.74
C ASN A 91 -5.83 0.27 8.29
N THR A 92 -6.99 -0.39 8.26
CA THR A 92 -8.20 0.10 7.57
C THR A 92 -8.96 1.25 8.26
N ASP A 93 -8.75 1.52 9.55
CA ASP A 93 -9.71 2.32 10.32
C ASP A 93 -9.24 3.71 10.76
N GLY A 94 -7.91 3.94 10.87
CA GLY A 94 -7.37 5.17 11.50
C GLY A 94 -7.09 6.34 10.55
N GLY A 95 -6.60 6.08 9.34
CA GLY A 95 -6.07 7.14 8.46
C GLY A 95 -7.14 7.98 7.75
N PHE A 96 -8.35 7.47 7.57
CA PHE A 96 -9.29 8.11 6.66
C PHE A 96 -10.14 9.23 7.27
N GLN A 97 -10.21 9.29 8.60
CA GLN A 97 -10.98 10.32 9.32
C GLN A 97 -10.40 11.72 9.11
N CYS A 98 -9.08 11.80 8.91
CA CYS A 98 -8.34 13.06 8.76
C CYS A 98 -8.58 13.75 7.41
N PHE A 99 -8.90 13.00 6.35
CA PHE A 99 -9.23 13.58 5.04
C PHE A 99 -10.58 14.29 5.00
N ARG A 100 -11.46 14.00 5.97
CA ARG A 100 -12.82 14.51 6.02
C ARG A 100 -12.88 16.02 6.26
N GLN A 101 -11.81 16.62 6.78
CA GLN A 101 -11.69 18.04 7.06
C GLN A 101 -11.08 18.85 5.89
N SER A 102 -10.62 18.19 4.83
CA SER A 102 -10.04 18.86 3.66
C SER A 102 -11.11 19.42 2.71
N THR A 103 -10.79 20.48 1.97
CA THR A 103 -11.65 21.07 0.91
C THR A 103 -12.04 20.06 -0.17
N HIS A 104 -11.18 19.08 -0.43
CA HIS A 104 -11.41 17.99 -1.38
C HIS A 104 -11.80 16.66 -0.72
N ALA A 105 -12.33 16.69 0.50
CA ALA A 105 -12.73 15.50 1.27
C ALA A 105 -13.56 14.50 0.44
N TYR A 106 -14.47 14.98 -0.40
CA TYR A 106 -15.31 14.13 -1.23
C TYR A 106 -14.51 13.39 -2.32
N LEU A 107 -13.63 14.09 -3.04
CA LEU A 107 -12.82 13.49 -4.11
C LEU A 107 -11.77 12.54 -3.55
N GLY A 108 -11.11 12.93 -2.45
CA GLY A 108 -10.14 12.07 -1.77
C GLY A 108 -10.78 10.81 -1.20
N ALA A 109 -11.95 10.93 -0.58
CA ALA A 109 -12.69 9.78 -0.08
C ALA A 109 -13.04 8.80 -1.22
N ILE A 110 -13.54 9.30 -2.35
CA ILE A 110 -13.85 8.43 -3.50
C ILE A 110 -12.61 7.69 -3.99
N LEU A 111 -11.48 8.39 -4.18
CA LEU A 111 -10.22 7.77 -4.62
C LEU A 111 -9.74 6.69 -3.65
N ILE A 112 -9.82 6.96 -2.35
CA ILE A 112 -9.41 6.04 -1.30
C ILE A 112 -10.34 4.82 -1.26
N TYR A 113 -11.66 5.01 -1.27
CA TYR A 113 -12.60 3.89 -1.24
C TYR A 113 -12.51 3.04 -2.50
N SER A 114 -12.32 3.66 -3.67
CA SER A 114 -12.13 2.90 -4.91
C SER A 114 -10.81 2.14 -4.92
N TYR A 115 -9.74 2.72 -4.36
CA TYR A 115 -8.47 2.03 -4.15
C TYR A 115 -8.63 0.82 -3.22
N VAL A 116 -9.26 0.98 -2.05
CA VAL A 116 -9.49 -0.11 -1.09
C VAL A 116 -10.34 -1.22 -1.72
N ALA A 117 -11.38 -0.86 -2.49
CA ALA A 117 -12.22 -1.83 -3.19
C ALA A 117 -11.42 -2.65 -4.22
N ILE A 118 -10.61 -1.99 -5.06
CA ILE A 118 -9.76 -2.67 -6.05
C ILE A 118 -8.74 -3.57 -5.35
N MET A 119 -8.07 -3.05 -4.32
CA MET A 119 -7.08 -3.82 -3.55
C MET A 119 -7.71 -5.04 -2.88
N CYS A 120 -8.90 -4.89 -2.29
CA CYS A 120 -9.64 -5.99 -1.68
C CYS A 120 -9.97 -7.08 -2.71
N ILE A 121 -10.47 -6.71 -3.89
CA ILE A 121 -10.74 -7.66 -4.99
C ILE A 121 -9.44 -8.40 -5.40
N MET A 122 -8.32 -7.68 -5.50
CA MET A 122 -7.03 -8.27 -5.85
C MET A 122 -6.50 -9.23 -4.77
N PHE A 123 -6.68 -8.90 -3.49
CA PHE A 123 -6.32 -9.78 -2.37
C PHE A 123 -7.22 -11.01 -2.28
N VAL A 124 -8.53 -10.86 -2.48
CA VAL A 124 -9.47 -11.99 -2.50
C VAL A 124 -9.15 -12.94 -3.66
N ASN A 125 -8.85 -12.40 -4.84
CA ASN A 125 -8.42 -13.22 -5.97
C ASN A 125 -7.09 -13.96 -5.71
N MET A 126 -6.22 -13.43 -4.85
CA MET A 126 -5.00 -14.11 -4.41
C MET A 126 -5.25 -15.21 -3.37
N LEU A 127 -6.24 -15.06 -2.50
CA LEU A 127 -6.61 -16.10 -1.52
C LEU A 127 -7.20 -17.35 -2.20
N ILE A 128 -7.89 -17.15 -3.34
CA ILE A 128 -8.61 -18.19 -4.08
C ILE A 128 -7.70 -18.92 -5.09
N ALA A 129 -6.67 -18.25 -5.62
CA ALA A 129 -5.73 -18.78 -6.61
C ALA A 129 -4.58 -19.57 -5.95
#